data_AF-A0A0S8B905-F1
#
_entry.id   AF-A0A0S8B905-F1
#
_cell.length_a   1.000
_cell.length_b   1.000
_cell.length_c   1.000
_cell.angle_alpha   90.00
_cell.angle_beta   90.00
_cell.angle_gamma   90.00
#
_symmetry.space_group_name_H-M   'P 1'
#
loop_
_entity.id
_entity.type
_entity.pdbx_description
1 polymer ?
#
loop_
_entity_poly.entity_id
_entity_poly.type
_entity_poly.pdbx_seq_one_letter_code
_entity_poly.pdbx_strand_id
1 'polypeptide(L)'
;MPRLPDAPASLATLEGRLRERAAALAQEVRAYPTPIARCDEQLTGLLERRSRLFRALAALERFTQSAGAATALAALESALGELEPGDLDAACAATCAALRAEWRARPGACGPADSWANDGGLAA
;
A
#
# COMPACT_ATOMS: atom_id res chain seq x y z
N MET A 1 -14.87 -7.88 -15.48
CA MET A 1 -14.43 -8.37 -14.16
C MET A 1 -14.97 -7.39 -13.13
N PRO A 2 -15.77 -7.82 -12.14
CA PRO A 2 -16.41 -6.88 -11.24
C PRO A 2 -15.36 -6.31 -10.28
N ARG A 3 -15.21 -4.98 -10.28
CA ARG A 3 -14.61 -4.25 -9.17
C ARG A 3 -15.35 -4.66 -7.89
N LEU A 4 -14.63 -4.77 -6.77
CA LEU A 4 -15.26 -4.74 -5.45
C LEU A 4 -16.23 -3.54 -5.43
N PRO A 5 -17.55 -3.75 -5.35
CA PRO A 5 -18.52 -2.67 -5.54
C PRO A 5 -18.45 -1.61 -4.44
N ASP A 6 -17.78 -1.91 -3.33
CA ASP A 6 -17.65 -1.04 -2.16
C ASP A 6 -16.20 -0.95 -1.66
N ALA A 7 -15.24 -0.68 -2.55
CA ALA A 7 -13.91 -0.29 -2.09
C ALA A 7 -14.06 0.98 -1.24
N PRO A 8 -13.56 1.00 0.01
CA PRO A 8 -13.80 2.12 0.92
C PRO A 8 -13.25 3.41 0.30
N ALA A 9 -13.94 4.53 0.49
CA ALA A 9 -13.50 5.84 -0.01
C ALA A 9 -12.07 6.20 0.44
N SER A 10 -11.67 5.67 1.61
CA SER A 10 -10.32 5.74 2.18
C SER A 10 -9.25 5.11 1.28
N LEU A 11 -9.58 4.07 0.51
CA LEU A 11 -8.65 3.40 -0.41
C LEU A 11 -8.42 4.20 -1.70
N ALA A 12 -9.48 4.73 -2.30
CA ALA A 12 -9.36 5.62 -3.47
C ALA A 12 -8.61 6.91 -3.11
N THR A 13 -8.85 7.44 -1.90
CA THR A 13 -8.12 8.59 -1.36
C THR A 13 -6.63 8.28 -1.18
N LEU A 14 -6.32 7.11 -0.60
CA LEU A 14 -4.94 6.65 -0.43
C LEU A 14 -4.22 6.51 -1.78
N GLU A 15 -4.87 5.88 -2.76
CA GLU A 15 -4.33 5.71 -4.11
C GLU A 15 -4.00 7.06 -4.76
N GLY A 16 -4.91 8.04 -4.68
CA GLY A 16 -4.69 9.39 -5.19
C GLY A 16 -3.45 10.06 -4.56
N ARG A 17 -3.34 10.01 -3.24
CA ARG A 17 -2.20 10.61 -2.50
C ARG A 17 -0.87 9.94 -2.84
N LEU A 18 -0.83 8.61 -2.90
CA LEU A 18 0.37 7.88 -3.27
C LEU A 18 0.83 8.23 -4.70
N ARG A 19 -0.11 8.41 -5.64
CA ARG A 19 0.20 8.84 -7.01
C ARG A 19 0.72 10.27 -7.07
N GLU A 20 0.10 11.20 -6.37
CA GLU A 20 0.56 12.59 -6.28
C GLU A 20 1.99 12.66 -5.75
N ARG A 21 2.29 11.93 -4.67
CA ARG A 21 3.63 11.89 -4.10
C ARG A 21 4.65 11.23 -5.02
N ALA A 22 4.28 10.14 -5.68
CA ALA A 22 5.15 9.49 -6.66
C ALA A 22 5.48 10.41 -7.84
N ALA A 23 4.52 11.20 -8.31
CA ALA A 23 4.72 12.21 -9.34
C ALA A 23 5.66 13.33 -8.86
N ALA A 24 5.48 13.83 -7.64
CA ALA A 24 6.36 14.84 -7.04
C ALA A 24 7.81 14.33 -6.95
N LEU A 25 8.04 13.13 -6.42
CA LEU A 25 9.38 12.53 -6.35
C LEU A 25 10.00 12.27 -7.72
N ALA A 26 9.18 11.90 -8.72
CA ALA A 26 9.66 11.75 -10.09
C ALA A 26 10.16 13.09 -10.67
N GLN A 27 9.52 14.20 -10.32
CA GLN A 27 9.98 15.54 -10.70
C GLN A 27 11.25 15.94 -9.93
N GLU A 28 11.33 15.65 -8.63
CA GLU A 28 12.55 15.87 -7.84
C GLU A 28 13.76 15.14 -8.43
N VAL A 29 13.60 13.86 -8.79
CA VAL A 29 14.64 13.05 -9.45
C VAL A 29 15.03 13.62 -10.82
N ARG A 30 14.07 14.10 -11.61
CA ARG A 30 14.34 14.69 -12.95
C ARG A 30 15.05 16.04 -12.86
N ALA A 31 14.72 16.84 -11.84
CA ALA A 31 15.35 18.12 -11.58
C ALA A 31 16.72 17.98 -10.88
N TYR A 32 17.08 16.75 -10.48
CA TYR A 32 18.31 16.49 -9.76
C TYR A 32 19.53 16.77 -10.64
N PRO A 33 20.49 17.60 -10.17
CA PRO A 33 21.69 17.92 -10.95
C PRO A 33 22.49 16.65 -11.24
N THR A 34 23.21 16.60 -12.38
CA THR A 34 23.96 15.43 -12.82
C THR A 34 24.92 14.94 -11.72
N PRO A 35 24.69 13.75 -11.12
CA PRO A 35 25.46 13.27 -9.98
C PRO A 35 26.87 12.84 -10.41
N ILE A 36 27.87 13.06 -9.55
CA ILE A 36 29.12 12.30 -9.62
C ILE A 36 28.76 10.88 -9.16
N ALA A 37 28.58 9.98 -10.13
CA ALA A 37 27.81 8.73 -10.12
C ALA A 37 28.01 7.70 -8.98
N ARG A 38 28.84 7.98 -7.97
CA ARG A 38 29.24 7.02 -6.93
C ARG A 38 29.07 7.48 -5.48
N CYS A 39 28.84 8.77 -5.23
CA CYS A 39 28.79 9.31 -3.85
C CYS A 39 27.49 10.03 -3.52
N ASP A 40 26.49 9.95 -4.39
CA ASP A 40 25.25 10.71 -4.18
C ASP A 40 24.23 9.92 -3.37
N GLU A 41 24.43 9.94 -2.04
CA GLU A 41 23.51 9.37 -1.06
C GLU A 41 22.11 10.01 -1.16
N GLN A 42 22.03 11.28 -1.57
CA GLN A 42 20.77 12.00 -1.71
C GLN A 42 19.95 11.47 -2.89
N LEU A 43 20.55 11.29 -4.07
CA LEU A 43 19.90 10.68 -5.22
C LEU A 43 19.51 9.22 -4.92
N THR A 44 20.39 8.48 -4.25
CA THR A 44 20.10 7.10 -3.82
C THR A 44 18.86 7.07 -2.93
N GLY A 45 18.78 7.93 -1.92
CA GLY A 45 17.61 8.08 -1.06
C GLY A 45 16.34 8.50 -1.82
N LEU A 46 16.43 9.36 -2.83
CA LEU A 46 15.27 9.72 -3.67
C LEU A 46 14.76 8.53 -4.50
N LEU A 47 15.66 7.74 -5.07
CA LEU A 47 15.32 6.55 -5.86
C LEU A 47 14.70 5.44 -5.00
N GLU A 48 15.20 5.24 -3.78
CA GLU A 48 14.63 4.29 -2.83
C GLU A 48 13.22 4.68 -2.40
N ARG A 49 13.03 5.95 -1.99
CA ARG A 49 11.72 6.51 -1.64
C ARG A 49 10.70 6.33 -2.76
N ARG A 50 11.11 6.67 -3.99
CA ARG A 50 10.29 6.45 -5.19
C ARG A 50 9.95 4.98 -5.38
N SER A 51 10.92 4.07 -5.23
CA SER A 51 10.70 2.63 -5.38
C SER A 51 9.70 2.09 -4.36
N ARG A 52 9.76 2.53 -3.11
CA ARG A 52 8.79 2.15 -2.07
C ARG A 52 7.36 2.59 -2.41
N LEU A 53 7.17 3.82 -2.90
CA LEU A 53 5.85 4.30 -3.34
C LEU A 53 5.28 3.50 -4.51
N PHE A 54 6.10 3.14 -5.49
CA PHE A 54 5.65 2.28 -6.59
C PHE A 54 5.27 0.87 -6.12
N ARG A 55 6.01 0.29 -5.15
CA ARG A 55 5.62 -0.99 -4.53
C ARG A 55 4.28 -0.89 -3.82
N ALA A 56 4.03 0.19 -3.07
CA ALA A 56 2.76 0.43 -2.40
C ALA A 56 1.59 0.57 -3.38
N LEU A 57 1.77 1.35 -4.46
CA LEU A 57 0.76 1.48 -5.52
C LEU A 57 0.47 0.14 -6.20
N ALA A 58 1.49 -0.63 -6.56
CA ALA A 58 1.32 -1.94 -7.17
C ALA A 58 0.64 -2.95 -6.21
N ALA A 59 0.89 -2.85 -4.90
CA ALA A 59 0.18 -3.66 -3.91
C ALA A 59 -1.30 -3.25 -3.82
N LEU A 60 -1.60 -1.96 -3.84
CA LEU A 60 -2.97 -1.43 -3.82
C LEU A 60 -3.74 -1.83 -5.10
N GLU A 61 -3.13 -1.71 -6.27
CA GLU A 61 -3.72 -2.14 -7.53
C GLU A 61 -4.03 -3.65 -7.52
N ARG A 62 -3.08 -4.49 -7.09
CA ARG A 62 -3.32 -5.93 -6.92
C ARG A 62 -4.45 -6.23 -5.94
N PHE A 63 -4.51 -5.49 -4.82
CA PHE A 63 -5.57 -5.62 -3.84
C PHE A 63 -6.94 -5.30 -4.45
N THR A 64 -7.08 -4.16 -5.14
CA THR A 64 -8.36 -3.78 -5.78
C THR A 64 -8.81 -4.73 -6.87
N GLN A 65 -7.87 -5.41 -7.54
CA GLN A 65 -8.14 -6.40 -8.57
C GLN A 65 -8.47 -7.79 -7.98
N SER A 66 -8.05 -8.06 -6.74
CA SER A 66 -8.35 -9.29 -6.03
C SER A 66 -9.69 -9.20 -5.30
N ALA A 67 -10.54 -10.22 -5.43
CA ALA A 67 -11.82 -10.29 -4.71
C ALA A 67 -11.64 -10.71 -3.23
N GLY A 68 -10.77 -10.01 -2.49
CA GLY A 68 -10.61 -10.21 -1.03
C GLY A 68 -9.70 -11.36 -0.60
N ALA A 69 -8.61 -11.63 -1.34
CA ALA A 69 -7.61 -12.61 -0.88
C ALA A 69 -6.82 -12.05 0.31
N ALA A 70 -6.75 -12.78 1.44
CA ALA A 70 -5.94 -12.43 2.60
C ALA A 70 -4.47 -12.12 2.24
N THR A 71 -3.94 -12.78 1.21
CA THR A 71 -2.60 -12.53 0.67
C THR A 71 -2.45 -11.13 0.06
N ALA A 72 -3.47 -10.63 -0.64
CA ALA A 72 -3.43 -9.30 -1.24
C ALA A 72 -3.49 -8.20 -0.18
N LEU A 73 -4.26 -8.45 0.89
CA LEU A 73 -4.31 -7.58 2.06
C LEU A 73 -2.95 -7.51 2.77
N ALA A 74 -2.35 -8.68 3.07
CA ALA A 74 -1.03 -8.75 3.70
C ALA A 74 0.07 -8.08 2.87
N ALA A 75 0.01 -8.22 1.54
CA ALA A 75 0.93 -7.54 0.63
C ALA A 75 0.77 -6.01 0.66
N LEU A 76 -0.46 -5.51 0.75
CA LEU A 76 -0.76 -4.09 0.89
C LEU A 76 -0.29 -3.56 2.25
N GLU A 77 -0.54 -4.27 3.34
CA GLU A 77 -0.06 -3.89 4.67
C GLU A 77 1.47 -3.84 4.74
N SER A 78 2.15 -4.85 4.20
CA SER A 78 3.62 -4.89 4.14
C SER A 78 4.16 -3.73 3.32
N ALA A 79 3.59 -3.46 2.15
CA ALA A 79 4.05 -2.36 1.29
C ALA A 79 3.82 -0.98 1.92
N LEU A 80 2.70 -0.78 2.64
CA LEU A 80 2.44 0.45 3.39
C LEU A 80 3.32 0.56 4.65
N GLY A 81 3.77 -0.57 5.22
CA GLY A 81 4.68 -0.62 6.37
C GLY A 81 6.12 -0.25 6.01
N GLU A 82 6.53 -0.43 4.75
CA GLU A 82 7.84 0.02 4.26
C GLU A 82 7.92 1.54 4.07
N LEU A 83 6.79 2.25 3.97
CA LEU A 83 6.79 3.69 3.72
C LEU A 83 7.26 4.46 4.96
N GLU A 84 8.27 5.31 4.78
CA GLU A 84 8.78 6.16 5.83
C GLU A 84 7.91 7.41 6.02
N PRO A 85 7.96 8.08 7.19
CA PRO A 85 7.22 9.32 7.41
C PRO A 85 7.54 10.43 6.40
N GLY A 86 8.75 10.44 5.80
CA GLY A 86 9.12 11.36 4.73
C GLY A 86 8.62 10.98 3.33
N ASP A 87 8.05 9.76 3.19
CA ASP A 87 7.42 9.25 1.98
C ASP A 87 5.94 9.62 1.92
N LEU A 88 5.34 10.01 3.04
CA LEU A 88 3.92 10.30 3.17
C LEU A 88 3.74 11.74 3.67
N ASP A 89 2.82 12.49 3.07
CA ASP A 89 2.33 13.69 3.76
C ASP A 89 1.48 13.28 4.99
N ALA A 90 1.31 14.20 5.95
CA ALA A 90 0.58 13.92 7.19
C ALA A 90 -0.85 13.40 6.92
N ALA A 91 -1.45 13.82 5.81
CA ALA A 91 -2.80 13.42 5.43
C ALA A 91 -2.85 12.01 4.81
N CYS A 92 -1.78 11.54 4.15
CA CYS A 92 -1.63 10.18 3.66
C CYS A 92 -1.39 9.21 4.82
N ALA A 93 -0.59 9.60 5.82
CA ALA A 93 -0.43 8.83 7.05
C ALA A 93 -1.76 8.68 7.80
N ALA A 94 -2.55 9.76 7.92
CA ALA A 94 -3.89 9.72 8.49
C ALA A 94 -4.84 8.80 7.71
N THR A 95 -4.77 8.82 6.37
CA THR A 95 -5.58 7.95 5.51
C THR A 95 -5.21 6.47 5.68
N CYS A 96 -3.91 6.13 5.76
CA CYS A 96 -3.45 4.78 6.08
C CYS A 96 -3.95 4.29 7.44
N ALA A 97 -3.92 5.16 8.46
CA ALA A 97 -4.42 4.84 9.79
C ALA A 97 -5.93 4.57 9.79
N ALA A 98 -6.71 5.41 9.08
CA ALA A 98 -8.15 5.23 8.91
C ALA A 98 -8.47 3.90 8.22
N LEU A 99 -7.78 3.58 7.11
CA LEU A 99 -7.97 2.33 6.38
C LEU A 99 -7.69 1.09 7.27
N ARG A 100 -6.61 1.11 8.05
CA ARG A 100 -6.29 0.04 9.01
C ARG A 100 -7.36 -0.10 10.10
N ALA A 101 -7.89 1.01 10.60
CA ALA A 101 -8.95 1.01 11.61
C ALA A 101 -10.27 0.45 11.05
N GLU A 102 -10.66 0.87 9.85
CA GLU A 102 -11.84 0.35 9.15
C GLU A 102 -11.75 -1.16 8.92
N TRP A 103 -10.59 -1.67 8.51
CA TRP A 103 -10.40 -3.10 8.32
C TRP A 103 -10.48 -3.90 9.61
N ARG A 104 -9.87 -3.44 10.71
CA ARG A 104 -9.98 -4.09 12.02
C ARG A 104 -11.41 -4.12 12.55
N ALA A 105 -12.24 -3.16 12.15
CA ALA A 105 -13.63 -3.08 12.56
C ALA A 105 -14.59 -3.95 11.71
N ARG A 106 -14.16 -4.50 10.57
CA ARG A 106 -15.04 -5.32 9.71
C ARG A 106 -15.28 -6.69 10.34
N PRO A 107 -16.54 -7.11 10.56
CA PRO A 107 -16.84 -8.47 10.98
C PRO A 107 -16.38 -9.47 9.92
N GLY A 108 -15.63 -10.49 10.32
CA GLY A 108 -15.03 -11.49 9.43
C GLY A 108 -13.68 -11.09 8.81
N ALA A 109 -13.06 -9.97 9.22
CA ALA A 109 -11.66 -9.72 8.91
C ALA A 109 -10.81 -10.69 9.74
N CYS A 110 -10.23 -11.70 9.08
CA CYS A 110 -9.42 -12.75 9.71
C CYS A 110 -8.42 -12.17 10.72
N GLY A 111 -8.79 -12.19 11.99
CA GLY A 111 -7.89 -11.91 13.09
C GLY A 111 -7.02 -13.13 13.37
N PRO A 112 -5.91 -12.99 14.12
CA PRO A 112 -5.14 -14.14 14.59
C PRO A 112 -5.94 -15.11 15.48
N ALA A 113 -7.14 -14.72 15.91
CA ALA A 113 -8.08 -15.55 16.67
C ALA A 113 -9.10 -16.31 15.82
N ASP A 114 -9.21 -16.02 14.52
CA ASP A 114 -10.08 -16.78 13.60
C ASP A 114 -9.34 -18.05 13.17
N SER A 115 -9.36 -19.06 14.03
CA SER A 115 -8.93 -20.40 13.66
C SER A 115 -9.85 -20.90 12.55
N TRP A 116 -9.25 -21.17 11.39
CA TRP A 116 -9.92 -21.89 10.31
C TRP A 116 -10.21 -23.32 10.81
N ALA A 117 -11.41 -23.53 11.35
CA ALA A 117 -11.95 -24.86 11.51
C ALA A 117 -12.26 -25.37 10.10
N ASN A 118 -11.27 -26.01 9.47
CA ASN A 118 -11.53 -26.92 8.38
C ASN A 118 -12.35 -28.06 8.96
N ASP A 119 -13.68 -27.93 8.88
CA ASP A 119 -14.61 -29.03 9.01
C ASP A 119 -14.38 -29.95 7.83
N GLY A 120 -13.34 -30.79 7.93
CA GLY A 120 -12.98 -31.79 6.95
C GLY A 120 -14.18 -32.70 6.67
N GLY A 121 -15.04 -32.25 5.76
CA GLY A 121 -16.21 -32.93 5.27
C GLY A 121 -15.76 -34.01 4.30
N LEU A 122 -15.21 -35.09 4.83
CA LEU A 122 -15.31 -36.39 4.19
C LEU A 122 -16.64 -37.00 4.60
N ALA A 123 -17.70 -36.53 3.95
CA ALA A 123 -18.94 -37.28 3.85
C ALA A 123 -18.87 -38.15 2.60
N ALA A 124 -18.33 -39.37 2.76
CA ALA A 124 -18.71 -40.61 2.09
C ALA A 124 -17.75 -41.73 2.49
#